data_AF-A0A3D1LKT4-F1
#
_entry.id   AF-A0A3D1LKT4-F1
#
_cell.length_a   1.000
_cell.length_b   1.000
_cell.length_c   1.000
_cell.angle_alpha   90.00
_cell.angle_beta   90.00
_cell.angle_gamma   90.00
#
_symmetry.space_group_name_H-M   'P 1'
#
loop_
_entity.id
_entity.type
_entity.pdbx_description
1 polymer ?
#
loop_
_entity_poly.entity_id
_entity_poly.type
_entity_poly.pdbx_seq_one_letter_code
_entity_poly.pdbx_strand_id
1 'polypeptide(L)'
;MKIRINEKRFETSAGTTLAELASEHRPGADVLILNGFPAPPDTCLKEDDEAFLIRRGERPDRDELEALMAARHTPGVHARLKQSCVGIAGAGGLGSSVAVALARIGVGRLIIADFDVVEPSNLNRQQFFIDQIGCLKVEALAENLARINPYISVEAHPLLLTPDNIPELFAPCQVIVEAFDRADMKAMLVDTVLAVLPAATVVAASGVAGYGPNDIITTRKVSRRLYLVGDSVSEAKPGSGLMAPRVGIAAHHQANQAVRIILGEDQWAE
;
A
#
# COMPACT_ATOMS: atom_id res chain seq x y z
N MET A 1 -13.07 -10.00 31.63
CA MET A 1 -13.16 -9.98 30.17
C MET A 1 -11.78 -10.02 29.57
N LYS A 2 -11.59 -10.74 28.48
CA LYS A 2 -10.30 -10.80 27.77
C LYS A 2 -10.27 -9.69 26.74
N ILE A 3 -9.16 -8.96 26.73
CA ILE A 3 -8.90 -7.87 25.80
C ILE A 3 -7.48 -7.99 25.26
N ARG A 4 -7.15 -7.18 24.27
CA ARG A 4 -5.77 -6.97 23.82
C ARG A 4 -5.35 -5.52 24.07
N ILE A 5 -4.15 -5.34 24.62
CA ILE A 5 -3.50 -4.04 24.77
C ILE A 5 -2.19 -4.10 23.98
N ASN A 6 -2.07 -3.28 22.93
CA ASN A 6 -0.92 -3.33 22.01
C ASN A 6 -0.60 -4.79 21.60
N GLU A 7 -1.61 -5.53 21.11
CA GLU A 7 -1.61 -6.95 20.70
C GLU A 7 -1.40 -8.01 21.81
N LYS A 8 -0.93 -7.63 23.00
CA LYS A 8 -0.76 -8.56 24.13
C LYS A 8 -2.09 -8.82 24.81
N ARG A 9 -2.36 -10.08 25.17
CA ARG A 9 -3.61 -10.48 25.83
C ARG A 9 -3.60 -10.11 27.31
N PHE A 10 -4.68 -9.52 27.79
CA PHE A 10 -4.90 -9.17 29.19
C PHE A 10 -6.30 -9.58 29.64
N GLU A 11 -6.46 -9.77 30.94
CA GLU A 11 -7.76 -9.90 31.58
C GLU A 11 -8.04 -8.65 32.40
N THR A 12 -9.23 -8.08 32.23
CA THR A 12 -9.68 -6.92 33.01
C THR A 12 -11.12 -7.11 33.49
N SER A 13 -11.57 -6.23 34.40
CA SER A 13 -12.93 -6.22 34.92
C SER A 13 -13.93 -5.69 33.91
N ALA A 14 -15.20 -6.12 33.99
CA ALA A 14 -16.25 -5.56 33.16
C ALA A 14 -16.47 -4.07 33.50
N GLY A 15 -16.61 -3.22 32.48
CA GLY A 15 -16.82 -1.78 32.67
C GLY A 15 -15.53 -0.96 32.78
N THR A 16 -14.35 -1.57 32.72
CA THR A 16 -13.08 -0.84 32.65
C THR A 16 -13.07 0.10 31.44
N THR A 17 -12.71 1.35 31.68
CA THR A 17 -12.59 2.39 30.66
C THR A 17 -11.18 2.43 30.04
N LEU A 18 -11.04 3.05 28.87
CA LEU A 18 -9.72 3.29 28.26
C LEU A 18 -8.80 4.14 29.15
N ALA A 19 -9.34 5.09 29.92
CA ALA A 19 -8.58 5.93 30.84
C ALA A 19 -7.97 5.12 32.00
N GLU A 20 -8.76 4.21 32.57
CA GLU A 20 -8.30 3.28 33.62
C GLU A 20 -7.24 2.34 33.06
N LEU A 21 -7.49 1.77 31.87
CA LEU A 21 -6.54 0.91 31.17
C LEU A 21 -5.21 1.62 30.87
N ALA A 22 -5.29 2.89 30.43
CA ALA A 22 -4.13 3.73 30.19
C ALA A 22 -3.35 3.99 31.48
N SER A 23 -4.04 4.32 32.58
CA SER A 23 -3.40 4.61 33.86
C SER A 23 -2.69 3.39 34.46
N GLU A 24 -3.23 2.19 34.23
CA GLU A 24 -2.65 0.95 34.75
C GLU A 24 -1.46 0.46 33.91
N HIS A 25 -1.62 0.41 32.59
CA HIS A 25 -0.64 -0.26 31.72
C HIS A 25 0.31 0.70 31.01
N ARG A 26 -0.07 1.97 30.83
CA ARG A 26 0.78 2.96 30.16
C ARG A 26 0.49 4.39 30.64
N PRO A 27 0.85 4.73 31.90
CA PRO A 27 0.58 6.05 32.47
C PRO A 27 1.03 7.18 31.54
N GLY A 28 0.20 8.20 31.33
CA GLY A 28 0.52 9.34 30.45
C GLY A 28 0.25 9.13 28.96
N ALA A 29 -0.33 7.98 28.56
CA ALA A 29 -0.86 7.82 27.20
C ALA A 29 -2.01 8.83 26.95
N ASP A 30 -1.90 9.61 25.88
CA ASP A 30 -2.83 10.68 25.50
C ASP A 30 -3.50 10.43 24.14
N VAL A 31 -3.09 9.39 23.43
CA VAL A 31 -3.76 8.89 22.23
C VAL A 31 -4.22 7.46 22.50
N LEU A 32 -5.54 7.29 22.50
CA LEU A 32 -6.24 6.04 22.79
C LEU A 32 -6.95 5.60 21.51
N ILE A 33 -6.60 4.42 21.01
CA ILE A 33 -7.23 3.82 19.83
C ILE A 33 -7.92 2.54 20.27
N LEU A 34 -9.18 2.38 19.87
CA LEU A 34 -9.97 1.17 20.11
C LEU A 34 -10.43 0.62 18.76
N ASN A 35 -10.08 -0.64 18.47
CA ASN A 35 -10.53 -1.38 17.29
C ASN A 35 -10.35 -0.62 15.95
N GLY A 36 -9.21 0.05 15.73
CA GLY A 36 -8.98 0.81 14.49
C GLY A 36 -9.16 2.32 14.61
N PHE A 37 -9.90 2.81 15.63
CA PHE A 37 -10.39 4.19 15.66
C PHE A 37 -9.99 4.93 16.94
N PRO A 38 -9.61 6.23 16.86
CA PRO A 38 -9.44 7.06 18.05
C PRO A 38 -10.72 7.07 18.89
N ALA A 39 -10.58 6.81 20.19
CA ALA A 39 -11.70 6.66 21.09
C ALA A 39 -11.56 7.58 22.33
N PRO A 40 -12.68 8.13 22.85
CA PRO A 40 -12.68 8.90 24.09
C PRO A 40 -12.18 8.10 25.30
N PRO A 41 -11.49 8.71 26.28
CA PRO A 41 -10.96 8.00 27.46
C PRO A 41 -12.02 7.31 28.33
N ASP A 42 -13.26 7.81 28.33
CA ASP A 42 -14.40 7.26 29.05
C ASP A 42 -15.07 6.08 28.33
N THR A 43 -14.57 5.67 27.15
CA THR A 43 -15.10 4.51 26.43
C THR A 43 -14.87 3.23 27.23
N CYS A 44 -15.96 2.53 27.57
CA CYS A 44 -15.91 1.23 28.23
C CYS A 44 -15.51 0.13 27.26
N LEU A 45 -14.57 -0.70 27.70
CA LEU A 45 -14.10 -1.87 26.96
C LEU A 45 -15.12 -3.01 27.00
N LYS A 46 -15.09 -3.85 25.97
CA LYS A 46 -15.89 -5.07 25.79
C LYS A 46 -14.97 -6.29 25.64
N GLU A 47 -15.55 -7.48 25.74
CA GLU A 47 -14.83 -8.73 25.42
C GLU A 47 -14.27 -8.67 23.99
N ASP A 48 -13.05 -9.16 23.81
CA ASP A 48 -12.29 -9.20 22.55
C ASP A 48 -11.86 -7.85 21.95
N ASP A 49 -12.15 -6.73 22.64
CA ASP A 49 -11.67 -5.41 22.23
C ASP A 49 -10.15 -5.34 22.16
N GLU A 50 -9.66 -4.54 21.21
CA GLU A 50 -8.25 -4.26 21.01
C GLU A 50 -7.98 -2.78 21.21
N ALA A 51 -7.31 -2.46 22.32
CA ALA A 51 -6.94 -1.11 22.71
C ALA A 51 -5.46 -0.84 22.45
N PHE A 52 -5.14 0.37 22.02
CA PHE A 52 -3.78 0.85 21.87
C PHE A 52 -3.57 2.16 22.61
N LEU A 53 -2.52 2.19 23.40
CA LEU A 53 -2.19 3.27 24.32
C LEU A 53 -0.88 3.90 23.86
N ILE A 54 -0.90 5.17 23.45
CA ILE A 54 0.26 5.86 22.88
C ILE A 54 0.54 7.16 23.64
N ARG A 55 1.81 7.44 23.89
CA ARG A 55 2.28 8.75 24.35
C ARG A 55 2.75 9.59 23.18
N ARG A 56 2.20 10.78 22.99
CA ARG A 56 2.60 11.71 21.94
C ARG A 56 4.06 12.14 22.11
N GLY A 57 4.81 12.10 21.01
CA GLY A 57 6.19 12.57 20.94
C GLY A 57 7.25 11.54 21.37
N GLU A 58 6.86 10.42 21.96
CA GLU A 58 7.77 9.29 22.18
C GLU A 58 7.82 8.41 20.93
N ARG A 59 9.02 7.98 20.53
CA ARG A 59 9.17 6.94 19.50
C ARG A 59 8.88 5.59 20.16
N PRO A 60 7.83 4.87 19.76
CA PRO A 60 7.57 3.54 20.29
C PRO A 60 8.74 2.60 19.99
N ASP A 61 8.89 1.54 20.76
CA ASP A 61 9.80 0.46 20.39
C ASP A 61 9.32 -0.26 19.12
N ARG A 62 10.11 -1.22 18.64
CA ARG A 62 9.86 -1.88 17.36
C ARG A 62 8.47 -2.52 17.31
N ASP A 63 8.22 -3.41 18.28
CA ASP A 63 7.02 -4.23 18.35
C ASP A 63 5.80 -3.36 18.63
N GLU A 64 5.97 -2.32 19.44
CA GLU A 64 4.92 -1.35 19.69
C GLU A 64 4.60 -0.51 18.45
N LEU A 65 5.58 0.00 17.71
CA LEU A 65 5.30 0.78 16.51
C LEU A 65 4.60 -0.07 15.45
N GLU A 66 4.99 -1.34 15.29
CA GLU A 66 4.31 -2.27 14.39
C GLU A 66 2.86 -2.50 14.83
N ALA A 67 2.64 -2.79 16.12
CA ALA A 67 1.32 -2.93 16.72
C ALA A 67 0.47 -1.67 16.53
N LEU A 68 1.05 -0.46 16.68
CA LEU A 68 0.35 0.81 16.47
C LEU A 68 0.03 1.12 15.00
N MET A 69 0.83 0.60 14.07
CA MET A 69 0.49 0.64 12.65
C MET A 69 -0.65 -0.34 12.36
N ALA A 70 -0.63 -1.53 12.96
CA ALA A 70 -1.73 -2.49 12.89
C ALA A 70 -3.04 -1.93 13.50
N ALA A 71 -2.92 -1.21 14.61
CA ALA A 71 -4.00 -0.60 15.39
C ALA A 71 -4.90 0.36 14.64
N ARG A 72 -4.37 0.99 13.59
CA ARG A 72 -5.10 1.95 12.76
C ARG A 72 -5.83 1.27 11.61
N HIS A 73 -5.65 -0.04 11.44
CA HIS A 73 -6.39 -0.84 10.49
C HIS A 73 -7.64 -1.41 11.13
N THR A 74 -8.63 -1.71 10.30
CA THR A 74 -9.79 -2.51 10.71
C THR A 74 -9.31 -3.85 11.31
N PRO A 75 -9.88 -4.32 12.43
CA PRO A 75 -9.49 -5.59 13.05
C PRO A 75 -9.46 -6.75 12.04
N GLY A 76 -8.41 -7.57 12.09
CA GLY A 76 -8.22 -8.72 11.19
C GLY A 76 -7.67 -8.40 9.78
N VAL A 77 -7.63 -7.12 9.36
CA VAL A 77 -7.07 -6.70 8.07
C VAL A 77 -5.54 -6.75 8.07
N HIS A 78 -4.91 -6.25 9.13
CA HIS A 78 -3.45 -6.14 9.19
C HIS A 78 -2.73 -7.48 8.99
N ALA A 79 -3.18 -8.55 9.67
CA ALA A 79 -2.56 -9.86 9.57
C ALA A 79 -2.55 -10.41 8.12
N ARG A 80 -3.65 -10.19 7.38
CA ARG A 80 -3.76 -10.59 5.97
C ARG A 80 -2.84 -9.76 5.08
N LEU A 81 -2.79 -8.44 5.28
CA LEU A 81 -1.88 -7.57 4.54
C LEU A 81 -0.41 -7.92 4.83
N LYS A 82 -0.07 -8.20 6.08
CA LYS A 82 1.28 -8.58 6.52
C LYS A 82 1.75 -9.89 5.91
N GLN A 83 0.84 -10.82 5.62
CA GLN A 83 1.16 -12.09 4.95
C GLN A 83 1.14 -11.99 3.41
N SER A 84 0.71 -10.85 2.86
CA SER A 84 0.56 -10.67 1.42
C SER A 84 1.85 -10.21 0.73
N CYS A 85 1.94 -10.53 -0.57
CA CYS A 85 3.01 -10.12 -1.45
C CYS A 85 2.43 -9.44 -2.70
N VAL A 86 2.91 -8.23 -3.01
CA VAL A 86 2.48 -7.44 -4.18
C VAL A 86 3.67 -7.18 -5.08
N GLY A 87 3.50 -7.48 -6.38
CA GLY A 87 4.45 -7.12 -7.43
C GLY A 87 4.14 -5.73 -7.98
N ILE A 88 5.16 -4.91 -8.22
CA ILE A 88 5.04 -3.58 -8.81
C ILE A 88 5.97 -3.52 -10.02
N ALA A 89 5.38 -3.46 -11.20
CA ALA A 89 6.08 -3.40 -12.48
C ALA A 89 6.18 -1.94 -12.94
N GLY A 90 7.34 -1.32 -12.70
CA GLY A 90 7.61 0.10 -12.91
C GLY A 90 7.59 0.88 -11.59
N ALA A 91 8.62 1.68 -11.35
CA ALA A 91 8.81 2.55 -10.19
C ALA A 91 8.61 4.04 -10.55
N GLY A 92 7.85 4.32 -11.61
CA GLY A 92 7.44 5.66 -12.02
C GLY A 92 6.41 6.32 -11.10
N GLY A 93 5.64 7.28 -11.60
CA GLY A 93 4.73 8.08 -10.75
C GLY A 93 3.61 7.25 -10.12
N LEU A 94 3.08 6.27 -10.86
CA LEU A 94 2.09 5.32 -10.36
C LEU A 94 2.74 4.35 -9.37
N GLY A 95 3.74 3.58 -9.82
CA GLY A 95 4.32 2.49 -9.04
C GLY A 95 4.97 2.96 -7.74
N SER A 96 5.71 4.07 -7.75
CA SER A 96 6.30 4.63 -6.52
C SER A 96 5.24 5.10 -5.53
N SER A 97 4.15 5.71 -6.01
CA SER A 97 3.03 6.13 -5.16
C SER A 97 2.24 4.93 -4.62
N VAL A 98 2.04 3.89 -5.42
CA VAL A 98 1.44 2.62 -4.99
C VAL A 98 2.29 1.98 -3.89
N ALA A 99 3.61 1.89 -4.10
CA ALA A 99 4.51 1.28 -3.13
C ALA A 99 4.45 2.01 -1.78
N VAL A 100 4.45 3.35 -1.79
CA VAL A 100 4.29 4.17 -0.58
C VAL A 100 2.95 3.90 0.10
N ALA A 101 1.86 3.86 -0.66
CA ALA A 101 0.53 3.58 -0.09
C ALA A 101 0.46 2.19 0.55
N LEU A 102 0.95 1.15 -0.14
CA LEU A 102 0.95 -0.23 0.34
C LEU A 102 1.88 -0.43 1.55
N ALA A 103 3.02 0.25 1.59
CA ALA A 103 3.92 0.21 2.75
C ALA A 103 3.30 0.84 3.99
N ARG A 104 2.57 1.96 3.84
CA ARG A 104 1.90 2.64 4.96
C ARG A 104 0.82 1.79 5.63
N ILE A 105 0.13 0.96 4.85
CA ILE A 105 -0.90 0.04 5.37
C ILE A 105 -0.32 -1.32 5.78
N GLY A 106 1.00 -1.52 5.68
CA GLY A 106 1.68 -2.72 6.15
C GLY A 106 1.50 -3.95 5.27
N VAL A 107 1.44 -3.80 3.94
CA VAL A 107 1.63 -4.95 3.04
C VAL A 107 3.01 -5.55 3.29
N GLY A 108 3.04 -6.84 3.64
CA GLY A 108 4.24 -7.47 4.20
C GLY A 108 5.43 -7.56 3.25
N ARG A 109 5.18 -7.79 1.96
CA ARG A 109 6.24 -7.92 0.95
C ARG A 109 5.89 -7.16 -0.33
N LEU A 110 6.82 -6.34 -0.81
CA LEU A 110 6.76 -5.64 -2.09
C LEU A 110 7.93 -6.10 -2.97
N ILE A 111 7.63 -6.59 -4.16
CA ILE A 111 8.64 -6.91 -5.19
C ILE A 111 8.53 -5.84 -6.27
N ILE A 112 9.56 -5.03 -6.46
CA ILE A 112 9.53 -3.84 -7.31
C ILE A 112 10.58 -3.99 -8.39
N ALA A 113 10.17 -3.88 -9.66
CA ALA A 113 11.07 -3.96 -10.81
C ALA A 113 10.99 -2.71 -11.67
N ASP A 114 12.14 -2.08 -11.90
CA ASP A 114 12.34 -0.95 -12.81
C ASP A 114 13.84 -0.85 -13.11
N PHE A 115 14.21 -0.55 -14.35
CA PHE A 115 15.62 -0.51 -14.78
C PHE A 115 16.19 0.91 -14.84
N ASP A 116 15.36 1.94 -14.66
CA ASP A 116 15.76 3.33 -14.80
C ASP A 116 16.46 3.87 -13.53
N VAL A 117 17.11 5.01 -13.71
CA VAL A 117 17.62 5.88 -12.65
C VAL A 117 16.68 7.07 -12.39
N VAL A 118 16.80 7.69 -11.22
CA VAL A 118 16.05 8.91 -10.88
C VAL A 118 16.59 10.09 -11.68
N GLU A 119 15.71 10.75 -12.42
CA GLU A 119 16.03 11.97 -13.19
C GLU A 119 15.33 13.22 -12.61
N PRO A 120 15.87 14.43 -12.83
CA PRO A 120 15.21 15.68 -12.40
C PRO A 120 13.75 15.80 -12.90
N SER A 121 13.47 15.33 -14.12
CA SER A 121 12.14 15.35 -14.75
C SER A 121 11.10 14.47 -14.02
N ASN A 122 11.56 13.57 -13.15
CA ASN A 122 10.72 12.62 -12.42
C ASN A 122 10.12 13.24 -11.15
N LEU A 123 10.83 14.19 -10.54
CA LEU A 123 10.51 14.74 -9.22
C LEU A 123 9.17 15.48 -9.14
N ASN A 124 8.59 15.85 -10.28
CA ASN A 124 7.28 16.48 -10.32
C ASN A 124 6.12 15.55 -9.94
N ARG A 125 6.34 14.21 -9.92
CA ARG A 125 5.26 13.22 -9.75
C ARG A 125 5.68 11.85 -9.20
N GLN A 126 6.97 11.60 -9.01
CA GLN A 126 7.51 10.32 -8.52
C GLN A 126 8.01 10.48 -7.08
N GLN A 127 7.95 9.42 -6.26
CA GLN A 127 8.28 9.47 -4.83
C GLN A 127 9.81 9.39 -4.58
N PHE A 128 10.56 10.31 -5.17
CA PHE A 128 12.01 10.44 -5.04
C PHE A 128 12.40 11.83 -4.53
N PHE A 129 13.58 11.92 -3.93
CA PHE A 129 14.13 13.18 -3.43
C PHE A 129 15.22 13.74 -4.36
N ILE A 130 15.52 15.04 -4.23
CA ILE A 130 16.51 15.74 -5.05
C ILE A 130 17.91 15.12 -4.92
N ASP A 131 18.28 14.70 -3.72
CA ASP A 131 19.55 14.05 -3.41
C ASP A 131 19.65 12.61 -3.94
N GLN A 132 18.56 12.04 -4.46
CA GLN A 132 18.53 10.70 -5.05
C GLN A 132 18.69 10.72 -6.59
N ILE A 133 18.87 11.89 -7.22
CA ILE A 133 19.12 11.98 -8.66
C ILE A 133 20.35 11.14 -9.03
N GLY A 134 20.20 10.26 -10.03
CA GLY A 134 21.24 9.34 -10.50
C GLY A 134 21.25 7.97 -9.81
N CYS A 135 20.53 7.79 -8.70
CA CYS A 135 20.34 6.48 -8.08
C CYS A 135 19.38 5.61 -8.90
N LEU A 136 19.51 4.29 -8.81
CA LEU A 136 18.52 3.36 -9.37
C LEU A 136 17.16 3.61 -8.69
N LYS A 137 16.09 3.72 -9.49
CA LYS A 137 14.74 4.03 -8.97
C LYS A 137 14.30 3.03 -7.91
N VAL A 138 14.52 1.74 -8.14
CA VAL A 138 14.11 0.68 -7.22
C VAL A 138 14.86 0.75 -5.88
N GLU A 139 16.14 1.13 -5.88
CA GLU A 139 16.95 1.25 -4.67
C GLU A 139 16.58 2.50 -3.88
N ALA A 140 16.46 3.65 -4.56
CA ALA A 140 15.99 4.89 -3.94
C ALA A 140 14.59 4.74 -3.34
N LEU A 141 13.70 4.02 -4.04
CA LEU A 141 12.37 3.72 -3.53
C LEU A 141 12.44 2.79 -2.31
N ALA A 142 13.26 1.73 -2.35
CA ALA A 142 13.43 0.84 -1.20
C ALA A 142 13.94 1.57 0.05
N GLU A 143 14.90 2.48 -0.11
CA GLU A 143 15.37 3.36 0.97
C GLU A 143 14.23 4.22 1.54
N ASN A 144 13.44 4.85 0.65
CA ASN A 144 12.30 5.68 1.04
C ASN A 144 11.24 4.84 1.80
N LEU A 145 10.96 3.62 1.35
CA LEU A 145 10.01 2.72 1.99
C LEU A 145 10.50 2.23 3.34
N ALA A 146 11.80 1.94 3.50
CA ALA A 146 12.38 1.56 4.79
C ALA A 146 12.25 2.67 5.84
N ARG A 147 12.31 3.94 5.41
CA ARG A 147 12.04 5.11 6.27
C ARG A 147 10.55 5.27 6.63
N ILE A 148 9.65 4.80 5.76
CA ILE A 148 8.19 4.87 5.97
C ILE A 148 7.71 3.74 6.89
N ASN A 149 8.12 2.51 6.59
CA ASN A 149 7.74 1.32 7.34
C ASN A 149 8.89 0.30 7.30
N PRO A 150 9.75 0.24 8.33
CA PRO A 150 10.87 -0.69 8.38
C PRO A 150 10.45 -2.16 8.63
N TYR A 151 9.16 -2.44 8.73
CA TYR A 151 8.63 -3.78 9.03
C TYR A 151 8.16 -4.54 7.80
N ILE A 152 8.21 -3.93 6.62
CA ILE A 152 7.91 -4.60 5.37
C ILE A 152 9.18 -5.09 4.69
N SER A 153 9.08 -6.18 3.94
CA SER A 153 10.12 -6.65 3.05
C SER A 153 9.99 -5.95 1.70
N VAL A 154 11.06 -5.30 1.24
CA VAL A 154 11.11 -4.69 -0.09
C VAL A 154 12.23 -5.34 -0.88
N GLU A 155 11.89 -5.92 -2.03
CA GLU A 155 12.83 -6.49 -2.98
C GLU A 155 12.91 -5.57 -4.20
N ALA A 156 14.10 -4.98 -4.39
CA ALA A 156 14.40 -4.05 -5.47
C ALA A 156 15.11 -4.80 -6.61
N HIS A 157 14.51 -4.79 -7.80
CA HIS A 157 15.04 -5.46 -8.98
C HIS A 157 15.36 -4.45 -10.09
N PRO A 158 16.64 -4.04 -10.24
CA PRO A 158 17.06 -3.07 -11.24
C PRO A 158 17.19 -3.72 -12.62
N LEU A 159 16.08 -4.22 -13.17
CA LEU A 159 16.05 -4.97 -14.41
C LEU A 159 14.84 -4.61 -15.28
N LEU A 160 14.99 -4.85 -16.59
CA LEU A 160 13.89 -4.76 -17.54
C LEU A 160 13.05 -6.04 -17.47
N LEU A 161 11.75 -5.88 -17.26
CA LEU A 161 10.82 -7.01 -17.26
C LEU A 161 10.61 -7.54 -18.67
N THR A 162 10.68 -8.86 -18.80
CA THR A 162 10.45 -9.60 -20.05
C THR A 162 9.55 -10.81 -19.77
N PRO A 163 8.92 -11.40 -20.80
CA PRO A 163 8.12 -12.60 -20.62
C PRO A 163 8.86 -13.76 -19.95
N ASP A 164 10.20 -13.80 -20.07
CA ASP A 164 11.04 -14.86 -19.51
C ASP A 164 11.28 -14.71 -18.00
N ASN A 165 11.39 -13.48 -17.49
CA ASN A 165 11.72 -13.23 -16.08
C ASN A 165 10.51 -12.92 -15.19
N ILE A 166 9.40 -12.46 -15.77
CA ILE A 166 8.15 -12.18 -15.05
C ILE A 166 7.64 -13.38 -14.25
N PRO A 167 7.61 -14.63 -14.78
CA PRO A 167 7.04 -15.77 -14.08
C PRO A 167 7.79 -16.10 -12.80
N GLU A 168 9.12 -16.06 -12.84
CA GLU A 168 9.96 -16.34 -11.68
C GLU A 168 9.86 -15.20 -10.65
N LEU A 169 9.99 -13.96 -11.12
CA LEU A 169 10.06 -12.79 -10.26
C LEU A 169 8.75 -12.56 -9.49
N PHE A 170 7.61 -12.67 -10.17
CA PHE A 170 6.30 -12.38 -9.58
C PHE A 170 5.51 -13.64 -9.19
N ALA A 171 6.12 -14.84 -9.23
CA ALA A 171 5.54 -16.07 -8.71
C ALA A 171 4.89 -15.94 -7.30
N PRO A 172 5.50 -15.26 -6.32
CA PRO A 172 4.90 -15.17 -4.98
C PRO A 172 3.77 -14.13 -4.88
N CYS A 173 3.52 -13.33 -5.92
CA CYS A 173 2.60 -12.20 -5.87
C CYS A 173 1.16 -12.62 -6.16
N GLN A 174 0.24 -12.25 -5.25
CA GLN A 174 -1.21 -12.44 -5.46
C GLN A 174 -1.80 -11.34 -6.35
N VAL A 175 -1.18 -10.15 -6.28
CA VAL A 175 -1.54 -8.98 -7.07
C VAL A 175 -0.28 -8.42 -7.71
N ILE A 176 -0.38 -8.05 -8.98
CA ILE A 176 0.67 -7.35 -9.71
C ILE A 176 0.09 -6.02 -10.19
N VAL A 177 0.76 -4.94 -9.82
CA VAL A 177 0.42 -3.59 -10.24
C VAL A 177 1.27 -3.22 -11.45
N GLU A 178 0.59 -2.92 -12.56
CA GLU A 178 1.22 -2.45 -13.78
C GLU A 178 1.33 -0.92 -13.73
N ALA A 179 2.56 -0.41 -13.89
CA ALA A 179 2.87 1.02 -13.78
C ALA A 179 3.91 1.48 -14.83
N PHE A 180 3.91 0.86 -16.00
CA PHE A 180 4.72 1.25 -17.15
C PHE A 180 4.13 2.46 -17.90
N ASP A 181 4.97 3.18 -18.63
CA ASP A 181 4.53 4.30 -19.47
C ASP A 181 4.16 3.88 -20.90
N ARG A 182 4.77 2.81 -21.43
CA ARG A 182 4.59 2.39 -22.82
C ARG A 182 3.51 1.32 -23.01
N ALA A 183 2.59 1.54 -23.95
CA ALA A 183 1.47 0.65 -24.20
C ALA A 183 1.85 -0.80 -24.56
N ASP A 184 2.95 -1.00 -25.29
CA ASP A 184 3.48 -2.32 -25.64
C ASP A 184 3.95 -3.10 -24.41
N MET A 185 4.65 -2.43 -23.50
CA MET A 185 5.09 -3.03 -22.23
C MET A 185 3.92 -3.34 -21.30
N LYS A 186 2.88 -2.49 -21.30
CA LYS A 186 1.62 -2.76 -20.57
C LYS A 186 0.97 -4.05 -21.05
N ALA A 187 0.78 -4.17 -22.36
CA ALA A 187 0.18 -5.35 -22.98
C ALA A 187 1.03 -6.60 -22.70
N MET A 188 2.35 -6.51 -22.88
CA MET A 188 3.30 -7.60 -22.60
C MET A 188 3.16 -8.13 -21.16
N LEU A 189 3.15 -7.25 -20.16
CA LEU A 189 3.00 -7.67 -18.76
C LEU A 189 1.65 -8.34 -18.51
N VAL A 190 0.56 -7.71 -18.97
CA VAL A 190 -0.80 -8.22 -18.80
C VAL A 190 -0.93 -9.61 -19.43
N ASP A 191 -0.52 -9.76 -20.68
CA ASP A 191 -0.62 -11.02 -21.42
C ASP A 191 0.23 -12.10 -20.76
N THR A 192 1.47 -11.78 -20.38
CA THR A 192 2.38 -12.73 -19.73
C THR A 192 1.80 -13.21 -18.40
N VAL A 193 1.43 -12.29 -17.50
CA VAL A 193 0.89 -12.64 -16.17
C VAL A 193 -0.40 -13.44 -16.28
N LEU A 194 -1.31 -13.04 -17.18
CA LEU A 194 -2.56 -13.76 -17.37
C LEU A 194 -2.34 -15.15 -17.97
N ALA A 195 -1.33 -15.36 -18.80
CA ALA A 195 -1.03 -16.67 -19.37
C ALA A 195 -0.36 -17.62 -18.37
N VAL A 196 0.60 -17.14 -17.56
CA VAL A 196 1.52 -18.02 -16.81
C VAL A 196 1.41 -17.97 -15.29
N LEU A 197 0.75 -16.95 -14.73
CA LEU A 197 0.57 -16.79 -13.28
C LEU A 197 -0.92 -16.88 -12.92
N PRO A 198 -1.49 -18.10 -12.79
CA PRO A 198 -2.94 -18.30 -12.65
C PRO A 198 -3.51 -17.74 -11.33
N ALA A 199 -2.68 -17.60 -10.30
CA ALA A 199 -3.06 -17.05 -9.00
C ALA A 199 -2.98 -15.51 -8.93
N ALA A 200 -2.27 -14.87 -9.86
CA ALA A 200 -2.06 -13.43 -9.83
C ALA A 200 -3.21 -12.68 -10.52
N THR A 201 -3.64 -11.59 -9.90
CA THR A 201 -4.54 -10.59 -10.48
C THR A 201 -3.75 -9.33 -10.86
N VAL A 202 -4.01 -8.79 -12.04
CA VAL A 202 -3.35 -7.56 -12.52
C VAL A 202 -4.23 -6.34 -12.26
N VAL A 203 -3.62 -5.27 -11.73
CA VAL A 203 -4.24 -3.95 -11.60
C VAL A 203 -3.46 -2.96 -12.47
N ALA A 204 -3.97 -2.69 -13.66
CA ALA A 204 -3.35 -1.82 -14.65
C ALA A 204 -3.92 -0.41 -14.63
N ALA A 205 -3.22 0.52 -15.28
CA ALA A 205 -3.66 1.90 -15.40
C ALA A 205 -3.57 2.44 -16.82
N SER A 206 -4.58 3.21 -17.23
CA SER A 206 -4.64 3.92 -18.52
C SER A 206 -5.42 5.22 -18.41
N GLY A 207 -4.88 6.28 -19.03
CA GLY A 207 -5.53 7.58 -19.04
C GLY A 207 -5.38 8.35 -17.73
N VAL A 208 -4.17 8.86 -17.46
CA VAL A 208 -3.82 9.54 -16.20
C VAL A 208 -3.14 10.90 -16.41
N ALA A 209 -3.02 11.37 -17.65
CA ALA A 209 -2.38 12.65 -17.95
C ALA A 209 -3.28 13.86 -17.67
N GLY A 210 -2.67 15.01 -17.45
CA GLY A 210 -3.34 16.29 -17.26
C GLY A 210 -3.83 16.54 -15.83
N TYR A 211 -4.89 17.35 -15.72
CA TYR A 211 -5.48 17.85 -14.47
C TYR A 211 -7.02 17.86 -14.50
N GLY A 212 -7.63 17.08 -15.41
CA GLY A 212 -9.08 17.01 -15.52
C GLY A 212 -9.79 16.53 -14.23
N PRO A 213 -11.12 16.41 -14.26
CA PRO A 213 -11.92 16.07 -13.08
C PRO A 213 -11.45 14.80 -12.35
N ASN A 214 -11.72 14.71 -11.05
CA ASN A 214 -11.26 13.60 -10.22
C ASN A 214 -12.14 12.35 -10.39
N ASP A 215 -13.44 12.55 -10.56
CA ASP A 215 -14.51 11.54 -10.62
C ASP A 215 -14.46 10.66 -11.88
N ILE A 216 -13.77 11.10 -12.93
CA ILE A 216 -13.57 10.32 -14.15
C ILE A 216 -12.48 9.25 -14.01
N ILE A 217 -11.62 9.34 -12.99
CA ILE A 217 -10.68 8.27 -12.66
C ILE A 217 -11.44 7.19 -11.91
N THR A 218 -11.66 6.07 -12.58
CA THR A 218 -12.47 4.95 -12.05
C THR A 218 -11.69 3.65 -12.08
N THR A 219 -12.11 2.68 -11.26
CA THR A 219 -11.60 1.31 -11.30
C THR A 219 -12.64 0.41 -11.95
N ARG A 220 -12.29 -0.28 -13.03
CA ARG A 220 -13.20 -1.18 -13.77
C ARG A 220 -12.61 -2.59 -13.79
N LYS A 221 -13.45 -3.60 -13.56
CA LYS A 221 -13.07 -5.01 -13.75
C LYS A 221 -13.21 -5.34 -15.24
N VAL A 222 -12.08 -5.61 -15.90
CA VAL A 222 -12.02 -5.90 -17.35
C VAL A 222 -12.20 -7.39 -17.60
N SER A 223 -11.63 -8.23 -16.73
CA SER A 223 -11.80 -9.67 -16.75
C SER A 223 -11.72 -10.23 -15.33
N ARG A 224 -11.84 -11.55 -15.18
CA ARG A 224 -11.74 -12.21 -13.86
C ARG A 224 -10.49 -11.80 -13.06
N ARG A 225 -9.36 -11.58 -13.74
CA ARG A 225 -8.05 -11.30 -13.12
C ARG A 225 -7.40 -10.01 -13.63
N LEU A 226 -8.19 -9.09 -14.19
CA LEU A 226 -7.69 -7.81 -14.69
C LEU A 226 -8.61 -6.67 -14.28
N TYR A 227 -8.04 -5.70 -13.58
CA TYR A 227 -8.65 -4.41 -13.28
C TYR A 227 -7.91 -3.30 -14.04
N LEU A 228 -8.67 -2.32 -14.52
CA LEU A 228 -8.15 -1.13 -15.17
C LEU A 228 -8.55 0.11 -14.39
N VAL A 229 -7.56 0.94 -14.06
CA VAL A 229 -7.72 2.21 -13.35
C VAL A 229 -7.44 3.37 -14.29
N GLY A 230 -8.27 4.41 -14.22
CA GLY A 230 -8.07 5.66 -14.96
C GLY A 230 -9.27 6.01 -15.82
N ASP A 231 -9.10 7.03 -16.68
CA ASP A 231 -10.18 7.52 -17.53
C ASP A 231 -10.17 6.88 -18.93
N SER A 232 -9.12 6.13 -19.28
CA SER A 232 -8.92 5.46 -20.58
C SER A 232 -8.79 6.40 -21.80
N VAL A 233 -8.73 7.73 -21.62
CA VAL A 233 -8.73 8.71 -22.72
C VAL A 233 -7.63 9.77 -22.61
N SER A 234 -7.13 10.07 -21.40
CA SER A 234 -6.15 11.13 -21.18
C SER A 234 -4.71 10.61 -21.30
N GLU A 235 -4.21 10.61 -22.53
CA GLU A 235 -2.83 10.27 -22.86
C GLU A 235 -1.85 11.43 -22.61
N ALA A 236 -0.62 11.09 -22.21
CA ALA A 236 0.47 12.06 -22.13
C ALA A 236 0.94 12.46 -23.52
N LYS A 237 0.98 13.76 -23.80
CA LYS A 237 1.34 14.32 -25.11
C LYS A 237 1.90 15.73 -24.96
N PRO A 238 2.51 16.34 -25.99
CA PRO A 238 2.93 17.74 -25.92
C PRO A 238 1.78 18.64 -25.45
N GLY A 239 2.02 19.41 -24.38
CA GLY A 239 1.01 20.26 -23.74
C GLY A 239 0.11 19.58 -22.69
N SER A 240 0.22 18.26 -22.51
CA SER A 240 -0.54 17.50 -21.51
C SER A 240 0.36 16.43 -20.87
N GLY A 241 1.05 16.83 -19.80
CA GLY A 241 1.98 15.97 -19.07
C GLY A 241 1.32 15.19 -17.92
N LEU A 242 2.11 14.35 -17.28
CA LEU A 242 1.73 13.65 -16.05
C LEU A 242 1.95 14.56 -14.84
N MET A 243 0.94 14.72 -14.00
CA MET A 243 0.96 15.62 -12.83
C MET A 243 0.71 14.83 -11.53
N ALA A 244 1.48 15.13 -10.48
CA ALA A 244 1.45 14.41 -9.20
C ALA A 244 0.03 14.15 -8.65
N PRO A 245 -0.88 15.15 -8.59
CA PRO A 245 -2.21 14.92 -8.01
C PRO A 245 -3.02 13.89 -8.80
N ARG A 246 -3.05 14.00 -10.14
CA ARG A 246 -3.85 13.12 -10.99
C ARG A 246 -3.27 11.70 -11.03
N VAL A 247 -1.95 11.60 -11.15
CA VAL A 247 -1.24 10.31 -11.04
C VAL A 247 -1.48 9.69 -9.66
N GLY A 248 -1.46 10.50 -8.59
CA GLY A 248 -1.73 10.07 -7.23
C GLY A 248 -3.14 9.50 -7.06
N ILE A 249 -4.18 10.12 -7.63
CA ILE A 249 -5.55 9.59 -7.59
C ILE A 249 -5.59 8.18 -8.21
N ALA A 250 -5.05 8.02 -9.42
CA ALA A 250 -5.00 6.72 -10.08
C ALA A 250 -4.15 5.70 -9.29
N ALA A 251 -2.99 6.10 -8.77
CA ALA A 251 -2.14 5.24 -7.96
C ALA A 251 -2.85 4.74 -6.69
N HIS A 252 -3.60 5.60 -6.01
CA HIS A 252 -4.36 5.18 -4.82
C HIS A 252 -5.56 4.30 -5.17
N HIS A 253 -6.17 4.46 -6.35
CA HIS A 253 -7.11 3.48 -6.87
C HIS A 253 -6.45 2.12 -7.11
N GLN A 254 -5.24 2.07 -7.69
CA GLN A 254 -4.51 0.81 -7.88
C GLN A 254 -4.15 0.15 -6.54
N ALA A 255 -3.59 0.91 -5.61
CA ALA A 255 -3.22 0.42 -4.28
C ALA A 255 -4.44 -0.09 -3.50
N ASN A 256 -5.54 0.68 -3.48
CA ASN A 256 -6.76 0.25 -2.80
C ASN A 256 -7.38 -0.98 -3.47
N GLN A 257 -7.33 -1.09 -4.81
CA GLN A 257 -7.81 -2.29 -5.49
C GLN A 257 -6.95 -3.52 -5.16
N ALA A 258 -5.63 -3.37 -5.03
CA ALA A 258 -4.76 -4.44 -4.57
C ALA A 258 -5.13 -4.92 -3.16
N VAL A 259 -5.42 -3.99 -2.25
CA VAL A 259 -5.91 -4.28 -0.90
C VAL A 259 -7.22 -5.06 -0.94
N ARG A 260 -8.19 -4.61 -1.74
CA ARG A 260 -9.48 -5.32 -1.90
C ARG A 260 -9.28 -6.76 -2.35
N ILE A 261 -8.38 -7.00 -3.30
CA ILE A 261 -8.06 -8.36 -3.76
C ILE A 261 -7.43 -9.21 -2.64
N ILE A 262 -6.44 -8.66 -1.92
CA ILE A 262 -5.82 -9.36 -0.78
C ILE A 262 -6.86 -9.70 0.30
N LEU A 263 -7.84 -8.82 0.50
CA LEU A 263 -8.93 -9.01 1.45
C LEU A 263 -10.09 -9.86 0.92
N GLY A 264 -10.08 -10.28 -0.35
CA GLY A 264 -11.18 -11.06 -0.95
C GLY A 264 -12.47 -10.26 -1.14
N GLU A 265 -12.36 -8.93 -1.14
CA GLU A 265 -13.45 -7.96 -1.30
C GLU A 265 -13.51 -7.42 -2.75
N ASP A 266 -12.95 -8.17 -3.71
CA ASP A 266 -12.84 -7.79 -5.12
C ASP A 266 -14.09 -8.16 -5.94
N GLN A 267 -14.98 -8.97 -5.36
CA GLN A 267 -16.32 -9.22 -5.86
C GLN A 267 -17.23 -8.09 -5.40
N TRP A 268 -17.69 -7.28 -6.33
CA TRP A 268 -18.88 -6.47 -6.07
C TRP A 268 -20.02 -7.47 -5.91
N ALA A 269 -20.81 -7.34 -4.84
CA ALA A 269 -22.07 -8.08 -4.76
C ALA A 269 -22.84 -7.84 -6.07
N GLU A 270 -23.12 -8.91 -6.80
CA GLU A 270 -24.04 -8.89 -7.94
C GLU A 270 -25.46 -8.54 -7.47
#